data_AF-A0A928IMN0-F1
#
_entry.id   AF-A0A928IMN0-F1
#
_cell.length_a   1.000
_cell.length_b   1.000
_cell.length_c   1.000
_cell.angle_alpha   90.00
_cell.angle_beta   90.00
_cell.angle_gamma   90.00
#
_symmetry.space_group_name_H-M   'P 1'
#
loop_
_entity.id
_entity.type
_entity.pdbx_description
1 polymer ?
#
loop_
_entity_poly.entity_id
_entity_poly.type
_entity_poly.pdbx_seq_one_letter_code
_entity_poly.pdbx_strand_id
1 'polypeptide(L)'
;MSSQTEDDSTDVGGADIPDNDIDRGEPEVTIEGVELSLYSIVYSSDFGNTETDIVYAISDLIIEKTGKKPKFKNDTSEKTQYEIIVGDTRRESSVAYKSELVENGYIVKYTAEGDFVILYDGVNAAKSAKRQILEIITTQNINAIIEDPVIVSSIGRLRDPSILLVDGIYYAYGTRWHCFKNTGGRLDGKWEDLGVVVDIPADAKDNYWAPEVHEYKGEYYMFTTYLSEASGHRGCVIMKSSKPEGPFTMITDGHITPKDWDSIDGTLYIDEDGQPWMVFVHEWTSTDDGIGRMAAAKLSDDLTRFISEPIELFRADDPSWSKSQVTDGCWMYKCSTGELLMIWSTSDSHGYCVGIARSDNGRLDGNWTHDEQLLYSKSMTEEYDGGHGMIFKSISGKMYLSIHSPNSSSQGREETPVFIAIREENGTLVWDE
;
A
#
# COMPACT_ATOMS: atom_id res chain seq x y z
N MET A 1 39.15 -64.68 -46.95
CA MET A 1 40.02 -63.49 -47.09
C MET A 1 40.00 -62.78 -45.75
N SER A 2 41.20 -62.64 -45.15
CA SER A 2 41.64 -61.79 -44.00
C SER A 2 40.69 -61.66 -42.79
N SER A 3 40.96 -62.31 -41.64
CA SER A 3 41.87 -61.92 -40.53
C SER A 3 41.37 -60.66 -39.79
N GLN A 4 41.34 -60.51 -38.46
CA GLN A 4 42.00 -61.18 -37.33
C GLN A 4 41.36 -60.62 -36.01
N THR A 5 41.31 -61.46 -34.98
CA THR A 5 41.55 -61.25 -33.51
C THR A 5 41.06 -60.02 -32.71
N GLU A 6 40.50 -60.37 -31.53
CA GLU A 6 40.74 -59.80 -30.17
C GLU A 6 40.25 -58.38 -29.88
N ASP A 7 39.90 -57.96 -28.65
CA ASP A 7 39.45 -58.51 -27.36
C ASP A 7 39.01 -57.24 -26.57
N ASP A 8 38.25 -57.43 -25.49
CA ASP A 8 38.03 -56.47 -24.38
C ASP A 8 37.51 -55.05 -24.65
N SER A 9 36.39 -54.70 -24.00
CA SER A 9 36.40 -53.77 -22.85
C SER A 9 35.00 -53.26 -22.49
N THR A 10 34.89 -52.95 -21.21
CA THR A 10 33.74 -52.59 -20.37
C THR A 10 33.01 -51.29 -20.73
N ASP A 11 31.89 -51.08 -20.02
CA ASP A 11 31.18 -49.80 -19.76
C ASP A 11 30.03 -49.51 -20.76
N VAL A 12 28.84 -49.01 -20.42
CA VAL A 12 28.36 -48.17 -19.32
C VAL A 12 26.82 -48.32 -19.23
N GLY A 13 26.26 -48.13 -18.03
CA GLY A 13 25.04 -47.35 -17.77
C GLY A 13 23.76 -47.61 -18.58
N GLY A 14 22.86 -48.42 -18.02
CA GLY A 14 21.42 -48.33 -18.30
C GLY A 14 20.77 -47.41 -17.26
N ALA A 15 20.40 -46.20 -17.67
CA ALA A 15 19.56 -45.29 -16.91
C ALA A 15 18.09 -45.65 -17.17
N ASP A 16 17.35 -46.00 -16.11
CA ASP A 16 15.89 -46.05 -16.11
C ASP A 16 15.33 -44.72 -15.54
N ILE A 17 14.50 -44.08 -16.36
CA ILE A 17 13.58 -42.94 -16.12
C ILE A 17 12.28 -43.54 -15.50
N PRO A 18 11.33 -42.84 -14.79
CA PRO A 18 11.16 -41.41 -14.44
C PRO A 18 10.79 -41.15 -12.95
N ASP A 19 10.76 -39.88 -12.51
CA ASP A 19 9.47 -39.29 -12.08
C ASP A 19 9.54 -37.76 -12.06
N ASN A 20 8.50 -37.16 -12.63
CA ASN A 20 8.27 -35.73 -12.61
C ASN A 20 7.68 -35.37 -11.25
N ASP A 21 8.42 -34.63 -10.44
CA ASP A 21 7.82 -33.71 -9.49
C ASP A 21 8.48 -32.35 -9.66
N ILE A 22 7.78 -31.46 -10.36
CA ILE A 22 8.12 -30.04 -10.44
C ILE A 22 7.70 -29.45 -9.10
N ASP A 23 8.59 -29.51 -8.12
CA ASP A 23 8.46 -28.76 -6.89
C ASP A 23 8.62 -27.27 -7.23
N ARG A 24 7.52 -26.54 -7.09
CA ARG A 24 7.44 -25.11 -7.35
C ARG A 24 8.06 -24.40 -6.15
N GLY A 25 9.34 -24.07 -6.28
CA GLY A 25 10.13 -23.38 -5.26
C GLY A 25 9.35 -22.27 -4.56
N GLU A 26 9.15 -22.45 -3.26
CA GLU A 26 8.64 -21.42 -2.36
C GLU A 26 9.63 -20.24 -2.31
N PRO A 27 9.16 -18.99 -2.22
CA PRO A 27 10.06 -17.85 -2.17
C PRO A 27 10.95 -17.91 -0.91
N GLU A 28 12.26 -17.84 -1.13
CA GLU A 28 13.28 -17.71 -0.10
C GLU A 28 13.21 -16.32 0.53
N VAL A 29 12.83 -16.25 1.82
CA VAL A 29 12.75 -15.01 2.58
C VAL A 29 14.05 -14.82 3.34
N THR A 30 14.68 -13.65 3.20
CA THR A 30 15.98 -13.36 3.79
C THR A 30 15.97 -12.21 4.82
N ILE A 31 16.90 -12.23 5.80
CA ILE A 31 17.30 -11.07 6.62
C ILE A 31 18.73 -10.69 6.20
N GLU A 32 18.96 -9.43 5.81
CA GLU A 32 20.26 -8.96 5.28
C GLU A 32 20.80 -9.79 4.09
N GLY A 33 19.92 -10.33 3.23
CA GLY A 33 20.31 -11.19 2.11
C GLY A 33 20.54 -12.66 2.47
N VAL A 34 20.24 -13.04 3.71
CA VAL A 34 20.34 -14.42 4.21
C VAL A 34 19.01 -15.13 4.39
N GLU A 35 18.82 -16.27 3.73
CA GLU A 35 17.60 -17.08 3.84
C GLU A 35 17.30 -17.55 5.27
N LEU A 36 16.12 -17.18 5.79
CA LEU A 36 15.71 -17.45 7.16
C LEU A 36 15.34 -18.91 7.45
N SER A 37 15.17 -19.72 6.42
CA SER A 37 15.06 -21.18 6.57
C SER A 37 16.36 -21.81 7.13
N LEU A 38 17.49 -21.08 7.04
CA LEU A 38 18.81 -21.52 7.47
C LEU A 38 19.14 -21.18 8.93
N TYR A 39 18.35 -20.32 9.58
CA TYR A 39 18.59 -19.92 10.97
C TYR A 39 18.21 -21.04 11.96
N SER A 40 19.13 -21.31 12.89
CA SER A 40 18.86 -22.14 14.06
C SER A 40 18.71 -21.26 15.30
N ILE A 41 17.63 -21.43 16.06
CA ILE A 41 17.52 -20.87 17.41
C ILE A 41 18.28 -21.81 18.35
N VAL A 42 19.43 -21.35 18.82
CA VAL A 42 20.30 -22.05 19.76
C VAL A 42 20.05 -21.52 21.14
N TYR A 43 19.89 -22.41 22.10
CA TYR A 43 19.57 -22.02 23.44
C TYR A 43 20.24 -22.92 24.49
N SER A 44 20.37 -22.40 25.71
CA SER A 44 20.96 -23.12 26.84
C SER A 44 20.20 -24.41 27.13
N SER A 45 20.87 -25.44 27.66
CA SER A 45 20.18 -26.66 28.12
C SER A 45 19.42 -26.45 29.43
N ASP A 46 19.76 -25.40 30.17
CA ASP A 46 19.32 -25.18 31.56
C ASP A 46 18.04 -24.32 31.63
N PHE A 47 17.15 -24.50 30.65
CA PHE A 47 15.99 -23.64 30.43
C PHE A 47 14.97 -23.69 31.57
N GLY A 48 14.60 -22.51 32.06
CA GLY A 48 13.39 -22.28 32.84
C GLY A 48 12.18 -21.99 31.95
N ASN A 49 10.97 -22.11 32.52
CA ASN A 49 9.72 -21.93 31.79
C ASN A 49 9.58 -20.54 31.12
N THR A 50 10.19 -19.50 31.70
CA THR A 50 10.13 -18.12 31.20
C THR A 50 10.98 -17.87 29.97
N GLU A 51 12.09 -18.60 29.85
CA GLU A 51 13.04 -18.55 28.75
C GLU A 51 12.48 -19.27 27.51
N THR A 52 11.71 -20.34 27.75
CA THR A 52 10.93 -21.05 26.74
C THR A 52 9.90 -20.15 26.04
N ASP A 53 9.22 -19.27 26.77
CA ASP A 53 8.24 -18.32 26.19
C ASP A 53 8.89 -17.31 25.22
N ILE A 54 10.16 -16.96 25.45
CA ILE A 54 10.91 -16.04 24.59
C ILE A 54 11.29 -16.73 23.29
N VAL A 55 11.79 -17.96 23.39
CA VAL A 55 12.15 -18.80 22.25
C VAL A 55 10.93 -19.07 21.36
N TYR A 56 9.77 -19.39 21.95
CA TYR A 56 8.53 -19.52 21.19
C TYR A 56 8.04 -18.20 20.60
N ALA A 57 8.08 -17.10 21.35
CA ALA A 57 7.67 -15.80 20.81
C ALA A 57 8.53 -15.33 19.63
N ILE A 58 9.85 -15.53 19.68
CA ILE A 58 10.76 -15.23 18.56
C ILE A 58 10.42 -16.12 17.36
N SER A 59 10.18 -17.42 17.61
CA SER A 59 9.77 -18.35 16.56
C SER A 59 8.43 -17.97 15.93
N ASP A 60 7.42 -17.63 16.73
CA ASP A 60 6.10 -17.26 16.24
C ASP A 60 6.19 -15.99 15.39
N LEU A 61 7.03 -15.04 15.78
CA LEU A 61 7.27 -13.84 14.98
C LEU A 61 8.01 -14.16 13.67
N ILE A 62 9.02 -15.03 13.69
CA ILE A 62 9.69 -15.48 12.45
C ILE A 62 8.69 -16.17 11.54
N ILE A 63 7.82 -17.04 12.07
CA ILE A 63 6.75 -17.70 11.32
C ILE A 63 5.77 -16.67 10.76
N GLU A 64 5.31 -15.71 11.57
CA GLU A 64 4.38 -14.66 11.18
C GLU A 64 4.95 -13.82 10.03
N LYS A 65 6.21 -13.40 10.12
CA LYS A 65 6.83 -12.50 9.13
C LYS A 65 7.33 -13.22 7.88
N THR A 66 7.60 -14.53 7.96
CA THR A 66 8.37 -15.22 6.90
C THR A 66 7.70 -16.48 6.39
N GLY A 67 6.68 -16.98 7.09
CA GLY A 67 6.03 -18.27 6.82
C GLY A 67 6.90 -19.49 7.15
N LYS A 68 8.18 -19.32 7.51
CA LYS A 68 9.11 -20.42 7.76
C LYS A 68 9.34 -20.63 9.27
N LYS A 69 9.39 -21.90 9.69
CA LYS A 69 9.61 -22.28 11.10
C LYS A 69 11.11 -22.57 11.36
N PRO A 70 11.77 -21.83 12.26
CA PRO A 70 13.19 -22.06 12.56
C PRO A 70 13.40 -23.37 13.32
N LYS A 71 14.62 -23.92 13.23
CA LYS A 71 15.02 -25.12 13.99
C LYS A 71 15.44 -24.73 15.41
N PHE A 72 15.01 -25.52 16.39
CA PHE A 72 15.39 -25.37 17.78
C PHE A 72 16.52 -26.34 18.12
N LYS A 73 17.60 -25.84 18.70
CA LYS A 73 18.72 -26.67 19.13
C LYS A 73 19.18 -26.25 20.53
N ASN A 74 19.36 -27.21 21.40
CA ASN A 74 20.21 -26.98 22.57
C ASN A 74 21.65 -26.80 22.07
N ASP A 75 22.51 -26.16 22.84
CA ASP A 75 23.93 -26.03 22.49
C ASP A 75 24.61 -27.38 22.17
N THR A 76 24.73 -27.69 20.87
CA THR A 76 25.11 -29.02 20.30
C THR A 76 26.48 -29.03 19.62
N SER A 77 27.34 -28.03 19.84
CA SER A 77 28.69 -27.88 19.25
C SER A 77 28.80 -27.64 17.74
N GLU A 78 27.80 -27.94 16.91
CA GLU A 78 27.81 -27.64 15.47
C GLU A 78 27.34 -26.21 15.20
N LYS A 79 28.20 -25.35 14.64
CA LYS A 79 27.88 -23.96 14.26
C LYS A 79 27.27 -23.94 12.85
N THR A 80 26.12 -23.29 12.68
CA THR A 80 25.57 -22.96 11.36
C THR A 80 26.02 -21.56 10.93
N GLN A 81 25.86 -21.25 9.63
CA GLN A 81 26.23 -19.93 9.10
C GLN A 81 25.43 -18.79 9.75
N TYR A 82 24.23 -19.08 10.28
CA TYR A 82 23.35 -18.12 10.91
C TYR A 82 22.66 -18.72 12.14
N GLU A 83 22.72 -18.03 13.28
CA GLU A 83 22.19 -18.52 14.56
C GLU A 83 21.56 -17.39 15.39
N ILE A 84 20.47 -17.70 16.08
CA ILE A 84 19.91 -16.85 17.15
C ILE A 84 20.23 -17.52 18.47
N ILE A 85 21.14 -16.96 19.24
CA ILE A 85 21.62 -17.51 20.51
C ILE A 85 20.82 -16.85 21.64
N VAL A 86 20.01 -17.63 22.35
CA VAL A 86 19.15 -17.15 23.43
C VAL A 86 19.60 -17.67 24.79
N GLY A 87 19.88 -16.74 25.69
CA GLY A 87 20.33 -17.00 27.05
C GLY A 87 21.83 -17.28 27.14
N ASP A 88 22.29 -17.57 28.35
CA ASP A 88 23.68 -17.90 28.65
C ASP A 88 24.04 -19.30 28.14
N THR A 89 24.55 -19.36 26.91
CA THR A 89 25.03 -20.59 26.27
C THR A 89 26.55 -20.68 26.31
N ARG A 90 27.13 -21.85 25.97
CA ARG A 90 28.58 -22.01 25.86
C ARG A 90 29.15 -21.59 24.50
N ARG A 91 28.34 -21.00 23.61
CA ARG A 91 28.80 -20.44 22.33
C ARG A 91 29.81 -19.32 22.59
N GLU A 92 30.85 -19.24 21.76
CA GLU A 92 31.89 -18.21 21.87
C GLU A 92 31.28 -16.79 21.84
N SER A 93 30.34 -16.54 20.93
CA SER A 93 29.57 -15.29 20.81
C SER A 93 28.80 -14.95 22.10
N SER A 94 28.23 -15.94 22.79
CA SER A 94 27.56 -15.77 24.09
C SER A 94 28.55 -15.48 25.21
N VAL A 95 29.63 -16.25 25.27
CA VAL A 95 30.69 -16.11 26.29
C VAL A 95 31.39 -14.75 26.18
N ALA A 96 31.64 -14.27 24.96
CA ALA A 96 32.31 -13.00 24.69
C ALA A 96 31.57 -11.80 25.32
N TYR A 97 30.23 -11.84 25.34
CA TYR A 97 29.40 -10.76 25.88
C TYR A 97 28.94 -10.99 27.32
N LYS A 98 29.12 -12.19 27.86
CA LYS A 98 28.66 -12.55 29.22
C LYS A 98 29.23 -11.64 30.31
N SER A 99 30.49 -11.23 30.18
CA SER A 99 31.14 -10.33 31.14
C SER A 99 30.60 -8.90 31.13
N GLU A 100 29.87 -8.52 30.07
CA GLU A 100 29.19 -7.22 29.97
C GLU A 100 27.81 -7.24 30.65
N LEU A 101 27.29 -8.42 31.00
CA LEU A 101 25.95 -8.56 31.57
C LEU A 101 25.98 -8.19 33.06
N VAL A 102 25.22 -7.16 33.41
CA VAL A 102 25.04 -6.71 34.80
C VAL A 102 23.79 -7.35 35.42
N GLU A 103 23.73 -7.36 36.75
CA GLU A 103 22.60 -7.93 37.51
C GLU A 103 21.26 -7.28 37.09
N ASN A 104 20.25 -8.10 36.78
CA ASN A 104 18.96 -7.67 36.20
C ASN A 104 19.09 -6.92 34.85
N GLY A 105 20.20 -7.07 34.14
CA GLY A 105 20.45 -6.51 32.83
C GLY A 105 20.14 -7.47 31.68
N TYR A 106 20.14 -6.94 30.46
CA TYR A 106 20.08 -7.74 29.24
C TYR A 106 20.94 -7.11 28.14
N ILE A 107 21.37 -7.94 27.18
CA ILE A 107 22.21 -7.59 26.04
C ILE A 107 21.57 -8.18 24.78
N VAL A 108 21.52 -7.38 23.72
CA VAL A 108 21.12 -7.80 22.39
C VAL A 108 22.17 -7.29 21.40
N LYS A 109 22.87 -8.19 20.70
CA LYS A 109 23.97 -7.83 19.78
C LYS A 109 24.02 -8.71 18.53
N TYR A 110 24.50 -8.12 17.45
CA TYR A 110 24.88 -8.83 16.23
C TYR A 110 26.39 -9.06 16.20
N THR A 111 26.83 -10.25 15.79
CA THR A 111 28.25 -10.53 15.54
C THR A 111 28.57 -10.38 14.06
N ALA A 112 29.84 -10.14 13.76
CA ALA A 112 30.33 -10.10 12.38
C ALA A 112 30.23 -11.45 11.63
N GLU A 113 29.87 -12.52 12.34
CA GLU A 113 29.83 -13.90 11.84
C GLU A 113 28.40 -14.38 11.55
N GLY A 114 27.40 -13.49 11.65
CA GLY A 114 26.00 -13.81 11.36
C GLY A 114 25.22 -14.38 12.54
N ASP A 115 25.79 -14.34 13.76
CA ASP A 115 25.09 -14.73 14.98
C ASP A 115 24.38 -13.53 15.61
N PHE A 116 23.16 -13.74 16.10
CA PHE A 116 22.46 -12.79 16.95
C PHE A 116 22.47 -13.30 18.40
N VAL A 117 23.06 -12.53 19.32
CA VAL A 117 23.25 -12.92 20.72
C VAL A 117 22.29 -12.16 21.62
N ILE A 118 21.53 -12.91 22.42
CA ILE A 118 20.58 -12.41 23.41
C ILE A 118 20.96 -12.97 24.78
N LEU A 119 21.42 -12.12 25.68
CA LEU A 119 21.69 -12.46 27.08
C LEU A 119 20.76 -11.67 27.99
N TYR A 120 20.30 -12.28 29.07
CA TYR A 120 19.52 -11.59 30.10
C TYR A 120 19.74 -12.29 31.44
N ASP A 121 19.74 -11.50 32.50
CA ASP A 121 19.81 -11.99 33.87
C ASP A 121 18.49 -11.70 34.59
N GLY A 122 17.65 -12.73 34.77
CA GLY A 122 16.38 -12.62 35.48
C GLY A 122 15.13 -12.31 34.63
N VAL A 123 13.96 -12.63 35.19
CA VAL A 123 12.66 -12.68 34.48
C VAL A 123 12.22 -11.32 33.91
N ASN A 124 12.48 -10.22 34.62
CA ASN A 124 12.08 -8.88 34.16
C ASN A 124 12.99 -8.37 33.04
N ALA A 125 14.28 -8.68 33.12
CA ALA A 125 15.23 -8.41 32.06
C ALA A 125 14.88 -9.22 30.81
N ALA A 126 14.50 -10.48 30.97
CA ALA A 126 14.04 -11.36 29.89
C ALA A 126 12.81 -10.80 29.15
N LYS A 127 11.81 -10.26 29.87
CA LYS A 127 10.65 -9.57 29.27
C LYS A 127 11.04 -8.29 28.53
N SER A 128 12.03 -7.56 29.04
CA SER A 128 12.51 -6.31 28.43
C SER A 128 13.32 -6.59 27.17
N ALA A 129 14.19 -7.61 27.22
CA ALA A 129 14.90 -8.16 26.07
C ALA A 129 13.90 -8.63 25.01
N LYS A 130 12.85 -9.38 25.39
CA LYS A 130 11.77 -9.79 24.49
C LYS A 130 11.16 -8.58 23.77
N ARG A 131 10.76 -7.53 24.50
CA ARG A 131 10.19 -6.32 23.88
C ARG A 131 11.18 -5.66 22.93
N GLN A 132 12.45 -5.54 23.31
CA GLN A 132 13.46 -4.93 22.46
C GLN A 132 13.82 -5.80 21.25
N ILE A 133 13.68 -7.13 21.34
CA ILE A 133 13.83 -8.05 20.20
C ILE A 133 12.61 -7.96 19.29
N LEU A 134 11.39 -7.89 19.84
CA LEU A 134 10.20 -7.61 19.04
C LEU A 134 10.36 -6.28 18.31
N GLU A 135 10.85 -5.25 19.00
CA GLU A 135 11.17 -3.94 18.42
C GLU A 135 12.32 -4.08 17.42
N ILE A 136 13.40 -4.81 17.67
CA ILE A 136 14.47 -5.01 16.67
C ILE A 136 13.95 -5.77 15.45
N ILE A 137 13.14 -6.81 15.61
CA ILE A 137 12.57 -7.57 14.48
C ILE A 137 11.48 -6.75 13.76
N THR A 138 10.79 -5.84 14.46
CA THR A 138 9.71 -4.98 13.91
C THR A 138 10.24 -3.65 13.35
N THR A 139 11.33 -3.12 13.89
CA THR A 139 11.94 -1.81 13.62
C THR A 139 13.24 -1.94 12.82
N GLN A 140 13.92 -3.09 12.84
CA GLN A 140 15.03 -3.44 11.92
C GLN A 140 14.59 -4.27 10.71
N ASN A 141 13.29 -4.31 10.41
CA ASN A 141 12.80 -4.41 9.03
C ASN A 141 12.15 -3.05 8.70
N ILE A 142 12.68 -2.05 8.01
CA ILE A 142 13.80 -1.85 7.08
C ILE A 142 14.00 -0.31 7.06
N ASN A 143 15.21 0.20 7.26
CA ASN A 143 15.57 1.59 6.93
C ASN A 143 16.85 1.62 6.06
N ALA A 144 16.98 0.61 5.17
CA ALA A 144 17.90 0.58 4.04
C ALA A 144 17.61 -0.65 3.14
N ILE A 145 16.37 -0.84 2.71
CA ILE A 145 16.15 -1.15 1.30
C ILE A 145 16.03 0.25 0.72
N ILE A 146 16.74 0.53 -0.37
CA ILE A 146 16.23 1.55 -1.29
C ILE A 146 14.88 0.96 -1.72
N GLU A 147 13.83 1.18 -0.92
CA GLU A 147 12.48 0.88 -1.36
C GLU A 147 12.39 1.67 -2.64
N ASP A 148 12.20 0.96 -3.75
CA ASP A 148 11.82 1.64 -4.97
C ASP A 148 10.70 2.61 -4.53
N PRO A 149 10.90 3.93 -4.70
CA PRO A 149 9.87 4.88 -4.31
C PRO A 149 8.55 4.51 -5.00
N VAL A 150 8.61 3.68 -6.05
CA VAL A 150 7.48 3.12 -6.76
C VAL A 150 7.26 1.64 -6.42
N ILE A 151 6.09 1.31 -5.88
CA ILE A 151 5.61 -0.06 -5.68
C ILE A 151 4.53 -0.37 -6.71
N VAL A 152 4.70 -1.45 -7.48
CA VAL A 152 3.66 -1.96 -8.39
C VAL A 152 2.85 -3.04 -7.68
N SER A 153 1.53 -2.86 -7.62
CA SER A 153 0.63 -3.85 -7.05
C SER A 153 0.51 -5.11 -7.92
N SER A 154 0.17 -6.24 -7.31
CA SER A 154 -0.20 -7.46 -8.04
C SER A 154 -1.63 -7.43 -8.60
N ILE A 155 -2.41 -6.37 -8.32
CA ILE A 155 -3.75 -6.18 -8.86
C ILE A 155 -3.67 -5.86 -10.37
N GLY A 156 -4.32 -6.70 -11.19
CA GLY A 156 -4.51 -6.45 -12.62
C GLY A 156 -5.85 -5.77 -12.92
N ARG A 157 -5.87 -4.90 -13.94
CA ARG A 157 -7.06 -4.20 -14.47
C ARG A 157 -7.80 -3.33 -13.45
N LEU A 158 -7.08 -2.64 -12.57
CA LEU A 158 -7.68 -1.67 -11.66
C LEU A 158 -7.24 -0.26 -12.01
N ARG A 159 -8.22 0.57 -12.38
CA ARG A 159 -8.05 2.01 -12.51
C ARG A 159 -8.58 2.70 -11.27
N ASP A 160 -8.05 3.90 -11.04
CA ASP A 160 -8.51 4.85 -10.01
C ASP A 160 -8.48 4.22 -8.60
N PRO A 161 -7.31 3.71 -8.15
CA PRO A 161 -7.20 2.90 -6.95
C PRO A 161 -7.26 3.70 -5.64
N SER A 162 -8.43 3.72 -4.99
CA SER A 162 -8.62 4.18 -3.61
C SER A 162 -8.24 3.06 -2.62
N ILE A 163 -7.40 3.36 -1.64
CA ILE A 163 -6.79 2.45 -0.69
C ILE A 163 -7.22 2.89 0.70
N LEU A 164 -7.90 1.99 1.39
CA LEU A 164 -8.32 2.17 2.77
C LEU A 164 -7.59 1.15 3.65
N LEU A 165 -7.00 1.61 4.75
CA LEU A 165 -6.37 0.75 5.76
C LEU A 165 -7.26 0.66 7.00
N VAL A 166 -7.76 -0.53 7.30
CA VAL A 166 -8.60 -0.81 8.48
C VAL A 166 -7.99 -1.98 9.25
N ASP A 167 -7.68 -1.78 10.53
CA ASP A 167 -7.17 -2.84 11.43
C ASP A 167 -6.01 -3.67 10.86
N GLY A 168 -5.09 -3.01 10.13
CA GLY A 168 -3.93 -3.66 9.50
C GLY A 168 -4.22 -4.38 8.17
N ILE A 169 -5.43 -4.23 7.63
CA ILE A 169 -5.85 -4.80 6.35
C ILE A 169 -6.05 -3.67 5.34
N TYR A 170 -5.45 -3.81 4.15
CA TYR A 170 -5.70 -2.88 3.05
C TYR A 170 -6.89 -3.34 2.21
N TYR A 171 -7.68 -2.36 1.78
CA TYR A 171 -8.77 -2.51 0.83
C TYR A 171 -8.51 -1.57 -0.34
N ALA A 172 -8.44 -2.10 -1.56
CA ALA A 172 -8.28 -1.32 -2.77
C ALA A 172 -9.58 -1.34 -3.58
N TYR A 173 -10.21 -0.18 -3.72
CA TYR A 173 -11.39 0.04 -4.53
C TYR A 173 -10.96 0.70 -5.83
N GLY A 174 -11.63 0.37 -6.93
CA GLY A 174 -11.39 1.08 -8.18
C GLY A 174 -12.50 0.87 -9.18
N THR A 175 -12.32 1.46 -10.35
CA THR A 175 -13.31 1.45 -11.44
C THR A 175 -13.85 0.05 -11.71
N ARG A 176 -15.17 -0.01 -11.94
CA ARG A 176 -16.07 -1.18 -11.90
C ARG A 176 -16.62 -1.54 -10.52
N TRP A 177 -16.40 -0.68 -9.51
CA TRP A 177 -16.81 -0.91 -8.11
C TRP A 177 -16.27 -2.22 -7.53
N HIS A 178 -15.11 -2.65 -8.05
CA HIS A 178 -14.40 -3.81 -7.54
C HIS A 178 -13.64 -3.43 -6.28
N CYS A 179 -13.60 -4.36 -5.32
CA CYS A 179 -12.75 -4.26 -4.15
C CYS A 179 -11.74 -5.41 -4.14
N PHE A 180 -10.51 -5.10 -3.77
CA PHE A 180 -9.48 -6.07 -3.47
C PHE A 180 -9.07 -5.94 -2.01
N LYS A 181 -8.68 -7.05 -1.38
CA LYS A 181 -8.29 -7.10 0.03
C LYS A 181 -6.89 -7.67 0.20
N ASN A 182 -6.07 -7.06 1.05
CA ASN A 182 -4.74 -7.56 1.38
C ASN A 182 -4.55 -7.63 2.89
N THR A 183 -4.47 -8.86 3.39
CA THR A 183 -4.24 -9.17 4.81
C THR A 183 -2.76 -9.45 5.11
N GLY A 184 -1.89 -9.47 4.10
CA GLY A 184 -0.46 -9.73 4.26
C GLY A 184 0.34 -8.49 4.69
N GLY A 185 -0.28 -7.31 4.64
CA GLY A 185 0.32 -6.06 5.10
C GLY A 185 1.37 -5.45 4.16
N ARG A 186 1.61 -6.07 2.99
CA ARG A 186 2.55 -5.61 1.97
C ARG A 186 1.80 -5.12 0.73
N LEU A 187 2.13 -3.93 0.23
CA LEU A 187 1.45 -3.33 -0.93
C LEU A 187 1.74 -4.06 -2.26
N ASP A 188 2.95 -4.62 -2.41
CA ASP A 188 3.36 -5.53 -3.50
C ASP A 188 2.90 -6.99 -3.27
N GLY A 189 2.22 -7.25 -2.16
CA GLY A 189 1.75 -8.57 -1.76
C GLY A 189 0.57 -9.08 -2.58
N LYS A 190 0.00 -10.19 -2.13
CA LYS A 190 -1.19 -10.78 -2.74
C LYS A 190 -2.44 -10.02 -2.33
N TRP A 191 -3.29 -9.75 -3.32
CA TRP A 191 -4.60 -9.15 -3.14
C TRP A 191 -5.70 -10.15 -3.52
N GLU A 192 -6.66 -10.34 -2.63
CA GLU A 192 -7.88 -11.12 -2.86
C GLU A 192 -8.91 -10.26 -3.58
N ASP A 193 -9.37 -10.68 -4.77
CA ASP A 193 -10.48 -10.01 -5.48
C ASP A 193 -11.81 -10.36 -4.81
N LEU A 194 -12.45 -9.36 -4.19
CA LEU A 194 -13.77 -9.50 -3.57
C LEU A 194 -14.90 -9.27 -4.58
N GLY A 195 -14.58 -8.90 -5.83
CA GLY A 195 -15.54 -8.58 -6.87
C GLY A 195 -16.25 -7.24 -6.63
N VAL A 196 -17.41 -7.09 -7.24
CA VAL A 196 -18.27 -5.92 -7.09
C VAL A 196 -18.85 -5.86 -5.67
N VAL A 197 -18.60 -4.77 -4.95
CA VAL A 197 -19.03 -4.59 -3.55
C VAL A 197 -20.18 -3.59 -3.38
N VAL A 198 -20.93 -3.32 -4.45
CA VAL A 198 -22.02 -2.34 -4.48
C VAL A 198 -23.35 -3.02 -4.81
N ASP A 199 -24.42 -2.61 -4.12
CA ASP A 199 -25.79 -2.85 -4.58
C ASP A 199 -26.07 -1.97 -5.80
N ILE A 200 -25.91 -2.55 -7.01
CA ILE A 200 -25.96 -1.80 -8.28
C ILE A 200 -27.30 -1.04 -8.41
N PRO A 201 -27.27 0.29 -8.55
CA PRO A 201 -28.49 1.08 -8.70
C PRO A 201 -29.25 0.70 -9.97
N ALA A 202 -30.58 0.72 -9.90
CA ALA A 202 -31.43 0.23 -10.99
C ALA A 202 -31.30 1.03 -12.30
N ASP A 203 -30.95 2.32 -12.22
CA ASP A 203 -30.74 3.20 -13.36
C ASP A 203 -29.28 3.30 -13.79
N ALA A 204 -28.36 2.60 -13.12
CA ALA A 204 -26.94 2.63 -13.47
C ALA A 204 -26.70 1.82 -14.75
N LYS A 205 -26.23 2.52 -15.79
CA LYS A 205 -26.11 2.00 -17.14
C LYS A 205 -24.68 1.58 -17.49
N ASP A 206 -23.73 2.45 -17.19
CA ASP A 206 -22.31 2.30 -17.51
C ASP A 206 -21.47 3.24 -16.62
N ASN A 207 -20.17 3.37 -16.90
CA ASN A 207 -19.26 4.34 -16.29
C ASN A 207 -19.18 4.23 -14.76
N TYR A 208 -19.20 3.00 -14.23
CA TYR A 208 -19.00 2.67 -12.82
C TYR A 208 -17.58 3.06 -12.37
N TRP A 209 -17.34 4.34 -12.08
CA TRP A 209 -16.00 4.92 -12.08
C TRP A 209 -15.55 5.37 -10.71
N ALA A 210 -14.23 5.24 -10.49
CA ALA A 210 -13.47 5.90 -9.44
C ALA A 210 -14.15 5.94 -8.06
N PRO A 211 -14.42 4.77 -7.44
CA PRO A 211 -14.91 4.74 -6.08
C PRO A 211 -13.82 5.14 -5.09
N GLU A 212 -14.06 6.17 -4.29
CA GLU A 212 -13.28 6.52 -3.10
C GLU A 212 -14.05 6.15 -1.84
N VAL A 213 -13.39 5.44 -0.92
CA VAL A 213 -14.03 5.01 0.34
C VAL A 213 -13.39 5.70 1.53
N HIS A 214 -14.21 6.41 2.28
CA HIS A 214 -13.80 7.10 3.51
C HIS A 214 -14.51 6.51 4.72
N GLU A 215 -13.80 6.41 5.84
CA GLU A 215 -14.44 6.22 7.14
C GLU A 215 -14.98 7.57 7.64
N TYR A 216 -16.26 7.61 8.00
CA TYR A 216 -16.87 8.80 8.57
C TYR A 216 -17.90 8.40 9.63
N LYS A 217 -17.75 8.92 10.85
CA LYS A 217 -18.64 8.62 12.00
C LYS A 217 -18.82 7.10 12.25
N GLY A 218 -17.75 6.32 12.07
CA GLY A 218 -17.71 4.88 12.37
C GLY A 218 -18.31 3.97 11.29
N GLU A 219 -18.62 4.50 10.12
CA GLU A 219 -19.14 3.74 8.98
C GLU A 219 -18.34 4.11 7.71
N TYR A 220 -18.51 3.32 6.65
CA TYR A 220 -17.76 3.48 5.40
C TYR A 220 -18.65 4.08 4.32
N TYR A 221 -18.15 5.12 3.66
CA TYR A 221 -18.87 5.87 2.63
C TYR A 221 -18.09 5.84 1.34
N MET A 222 -18.68 5.25 0.30
CA MET A 222 -18.15 5.22 -1.05
C MET A 222 -18.70 6.39 -1.85
N PHE A 223 -17.83 7.29 -2.28
CA PHE A 223 -18.11 8.32 -3.26
C PHE A 223 -17.72 7.77 -4.63
N THR A 224 -18.65 7.79 -5.59
CA THR A 224 -18.39 7.15 -6.88
C THR A 224 -19.30 7.74 -7.96
N THR A 225 -19.06 7.36 -9.21
CA THR A 225 -19.77 7.88 -10.39
C THR A 225 -20.40 6.73 -11.17
N TYR A 226 -21.56 6.99 -11.77
CA TYR A 226 -22.08 6.18 -12.88
C TYR A 226 -22.80 7.03 -13.93
N LEU A 227 -22.96 6.49 -15.13
CA LEU A 227 -23.85 7.01 -16.17
C LEU A 227 -25.26 6.51 -15.90
N SER A 228 -26.20 7.42 -15.68
CA SER A 228 -27.60 7.08 -15.44
C SER A 228 -28.37 6.93 -16.75
N GLU A 229 -29.13 5.84 -16.90
CA GLU A 229 -30.08 5.67 -18.00
C GLU A 229 -31.20 6.72 -17.96
N ALA A 230 -31.60 7.15 -16.76
CA ALA A 230 -32.72 8.06 -16.56
C ALA A 230 -32.37 9.51 -16.93
N SER A 231 -31.18 9.99 -16.56
CA SER A 231 -30.73 11.36 -16.88
C SER A 231 -29.95 11.44 -18.20
N GLY A 232 -29.28 10.36 -18.61
CA GLY A 232 -28.34 10.37 -19.73
C GLY A 232 -26.99 11.04 -19.39
N HIS A 233 -26.78 11.43 -18.13
CA HIS A 233 -25.57 12.10 -17.65
C HIS A 233 -24.76 11.21 -16.72
N ARG A 234 -23.45 11.46 -16.63
CA ARG A 234 -22.62 10.95 -15.53
C ARG A 234 -22.85 11.79 -14.29
N GLY A 235 -22.96 11.17 -13.13
CA GLY A 235 -23.07 11.91 -11.89
C GLY A 235 -22.55 11.12 -10.72
N CYS A 236 -22.16 11.85 -9.69
CA CYS A 236 -21.65 11.24 -8.48
C CYS A 236 -22.79 10.84 -7.55
N VAL A 237 -22.55 9.79 -6.78
CA VAL A 237 -23.42 9.30 -5.72
C VAL A 237 -22.60 8.96 -4.49
N ILE A 238 -23.29 8.87 -3.35
CA ILE A 238 -22.70 8.41 -2.10
C ILE A 238 -23.43 7.15 -1.68
N MET A 239 -22.65 6.12 -1.37
CA MET A 239 -23.12 4.83 -0.90
C MET A 239 -22.52 4.52 0.47
N LYS A 240 -23.21 3.74 1.29
CA LYS A 240 -22.81 3.46 2.67
C LYS A 240 -22.72 1.97 2.92
N SER A 241 -21.74 1.56 3.72
CA SER A 241 -21.61 0.23 4.30
C SER A 241 -21.16 0.31 5.77
N SER A 242 -21.55 -0.70 6.55
CA SER A 242 -21.03 -0.91 7.91
C SER A 242 -19.69 -1.67 7.93
N LYS A 243 -19.23 -2.13 6.77
CA LYS A 243 -17.99 -2.88 6.58
C LYS A 243 -17.20 -2.37 5.38
N PRO A 244 -15.85 -2.41 5.42
CA PRO A 244 -15.04 -1.99 4.30
C PRO A 244 -15.25 -2.89 3.06
N GLU A 245 -15.54 -4.18 3.21
CA GLU A 245 -15.86 -5.07 2.08
C GLU A 245 -17.28 -4.92 1.49
N GLY A 246 -18.09 -3.99 2.00
CA GLY A 246 -19.47 -3.82 1.55
C GLY A 246 -20.46 -4.88 2.10
N PRO A 247 -21.62 -5.06 1.43
CA PRO A 247 -22.06 -4.29 0.26
C PRO A 247 -22.32 -2.82 0.61
N PHE A 248 -22.00 -1.92 -0.32
CA PHE A 248 -22.33 -0.51 -0.25
C PHE A 248 -23.69 -0.25 -0.89
N THR A 249 -24.58 0.42 -0.17
CA THR A 249 -25.93 0.76 -0.63
C THR A 249 -26.07 2.27 -0.77
N MET A 250 -26.70 2.73 -1.86
CA MET A 250 -26.91 4.16 -2.11
C MET A 250 -27.69 4.83 -0.97
N ILE A 251 -27.21 6.01 -0.55
CA ILE A 251 -27.89 6.86 0.46
C ILE A 251 -28.37 8.20 -0.11
N THR A 252 -27.91 8.56 -1.31
CA THR A 252 -28.38 9.74 -2.06
C THR A 252 -29.64 9.40 -2.84
N ASP A 253 -30.46 10.42 -3.17
CA ASP A 253 -31.62 10.26 -4.06
C ASP A 253 -31.18 10.31 -5.53
N GLY A 254 -30.48 9.26 -5.96
CA GLY A 254 -29.76 9.23 -7.24
C GLY A 254 -28.52 10.11 -7.22
N HIS A 255 -28.16 10.70 -8.37
CA HIS A 255 -27.03 11.62 -8.49
C HIS A 255 -27.18 12.81 -7.54
N ILE A 256 -26.14 13.07 -6.75
CA ILE A 256 -26.08 14.22 -5.83
C ILE A 256 -25.62 15.50 -6.54
N THR A 257 -24.85 15.36 -7.61
CA THR A 257 -24.37 16.46 -8.46
C THR A 257 -25.49 17.03 -9.34
N PRO A 258 -25.34 18.27 -9.86
CA PRO A 258 -26.35 18.87 -10.73
C PRO A 258 -26.73 17.95 -11.90
N LYS A 259 -28.03 17.88 -12.21
CA LYS A 259 -28.59 16.87 -13.12
C LYS A 259 -28.25 17.09 -14.59
N ASP A 260 -27.89 18.32 -14.95
CA ASP A 260 -27.50 18.77 -16.28
C ASP A 260 -25.99 18.81 -16.48
N TRP A 261 -25.21 18.38 -15.47
CA TRP A 261 -23.77 18.23 -15.56
C TRP A 261 -23.41 16.77 -15.80
N ASP A 262 -22.41 16.53 -16.63
CA ASP A 262 -21.57 15.35 -16.44
C ASP A 262 -20.62 15.67 -15.28
N SER A 263 -20.77 14.95 -14.17
CA SER A 263 -19.91 15.10 -13.00
C SER A 263 -19.29 13.76 -12.61
N ILE A 264 -18.01 13.78 -12.25
CA ILE A 264 -17.22 12.59 -11.91
C ILE A 264 -16.32 12.83 -10.68
N ASP A 265 -15.66 11.77 -10.21
CA ASP A 265 -14.55 11.78 -9.25
C ASP A 265 -14.81 12.57 -7.96
N GLY A 266 -15.93 12.27 -7.31
CA GLY A 266 -16.27 12.83 -6.02
C GLY A 266 -15.40 12.30 -4.88
N THR A 267 -14.91 13.20 -4.01
CA THR A 267 -14.19 12.87 -2.77
C THR A 267 -14.79 13.59 -1.56
N LEU A 268 -14.62 13.00 -0.36
CA LEU A 268 -15.04 13.60 0.90
C LEU A 268 -13.95 14.51 1.48
N TYR A 269 -14.32 15.74 1.85
CA TYR A 269 -13.50 16.61 2.66
C TYR A 269 -14.25 17.08 3.90
N ILE A 270 -13.65 16.97 5.09
CA ILE A 270 -14.18 17.53 6.32
C ILE A 270 -13.37 18.78 6.66
N ASP A 271 -14.01 19.94 6.71
CA ASP A 271 -13.32 21.18 7.05
C ASP A 271 -13.04 21.31 8.56
N GLU A 272 -12.33 22.38 8.94
CA GLU A 272 -11.89 22.63 10.30
C GLU A 272 -13.05 22.85 11.29
N ASP A 273 -14.23 23.22 10.78
CA ASP A 273 -15.44 23.41 11.55
C ASP A 273 -16.28 22.12 11.63
N GLY A 274 -15.79 21.03 11.03
CA GLY A 274 -16.46 19.73 10.98
C GLY A 274 -17.54 19.62 9.91
N GLN A 275 -17.64 20.60 9.00
CA GLN A 275 -18.61 20.58 7.93
C GLN A 275 -18.10 19.65 6.81
N PRO A 276 -18.89 18.63 6.42
CA PRO A 276 -18.55 17.78 5.29
C PRO A 276 -18.79 18.52 3.96
N TRP A 277 -17.89 18.32 3.02
CA TRP A 277 -17.93 18.81 1.66
C TRP A 277 -17.71 17.64 0.71
N MET A 278 -18.30 17.75 -0.47
CA MET A 278 -17.89 16.97 -1.62
C MET A 278 -17.07 17.88 -2.52
N VAL A 279 -15.87 17.44 -2.89
CA VAL A 279 -15.10 18.01 -4.00
C VAL A 279 -15.25 17.06 -5.18
N PHE A 280 -15.45 17.57 -6.39
CA PHE A 280 -15.78 16.76 -7.56
C PHE A 280 -15.43 17.48 -8.88
N VAL A 281 -15.50 16.74 -9.98
CA VAL A 281 -15.27 17.25 -11.34
C VAL A 281 -16.60 17.67 -11.98
N HIS A 282 -16.65 18.89 -12.54
CA HIS A 282 -17.59 19.19 -13.64
C HIS A 282 -16.86 18.93 -14.95
N GLU A 283 -17.26 17.85 -15.62
CA GLU A 283 -16.51 17.30 -16.74
C GLU A 283 -16.60 18.21 -17.97
N TRP A 284 -15.46 18.37 -18.63
CA TRP A 284 -15.26 19.18 -19.83
C TRP A 284 -16.25 18.86 -20.97
N THR A 285 -16.84 17.66 -20.99
CA THR A 285 -17.84 17.25 -21.98
C THR A 285 -19.17 17.99 -21.85
N SER A 286 -19.43 18.56 -20.67
CA SER A 286 -20.70 19.23 -20.34
C SER A 286 -20.52 20.68 -19.87
N THR A 287 -19.28 21.18 -19.83
CA THR A 287 -19.02 22.61 -19.64
C THR A 287 -19.27 23.37 -20.95
N ASP A 288 -19.63 24.64 -20.83
CA ASP A 288 -20.02 25.49 -21.96
C ASP A 288 -18.83 25.85 -22.88
N ASP A 289 -17.62 25.89 -22.33
CA ASP A 289 -16.37 26.18 -23.04
C ASP A 289 -15.52 24.95 -23.34
N GLY A 290 -15.95 23.76 -22.93
CA GLY A 290 -15.23 22.51 -23.16
C GLY A 290 -13.98 22.34 -22.28
N ILE A 291 -13.89 23.06 -21.17
CA ILE A 291 -12.79 23.03 -20.21
C ILE A 291 -13.32 22.47 -18.89
N GLY A 292 -12.66 21.49 -18.29
CA GLY A 292 -13.08 20.88 -17.02
C GLY A 292 -12.93 21.83 -15.83
N ARG A 293 -13.69 21.57 -14.76
CA ARG A 293 -13.63 22.30 -13.48
C ARG A 293 -13.47 21.35 -12.31
N MET A 294 -12.68 21.78 -11.33
CA MET A 294 -12.89 21.35 -9.96
C MET A 294 -14.00 22.17 -9.34
N ALA A 295 -14.97 21.49 -8.72
CA ALA A 295 -16.08 22.09 -8.02
C ALA A 295 -16.22 21.50 -6.62
N ALA A 296 -16.92 22.20 -5.73
CA ALA A 296 -17.27 21.67 -4.42
C ALA A 296 -18.63 22.13 -3.93
N ALA A 297 -19.28 21.31 -3.10
CA ALA A 297 -20.53 21.66 -2.43
C ALA A 297 -20.55 21.13 -1.01
N LYS A 298 -21.20 21.85 -0.09
CA LYS A 298 -21.42 21.38 1.28
C LYS A 298 -22.37 20.21 1.28
N LEU A 299 -22.04 19.18 2.04
CA LEU A 299 -22.91 18.03 2.31
C LEU A 299 -23.70 18.24 3.60
N SER A 300 -24.86 17.60 3.71
CA SER A 300 -25.50 17.42 5.02
C SER A 300 -24.64 16.52 5.92
N ASP A 301 -24.80 16.63 7.24
CA ASP A 301 -24.04 15.82 8.23
C ASP A 301 -24.15 14.31 8.06
N ASP A 302 -25.24 13.85 7.43
CA ASP A 302 -25.55 12.45 7.10
C ASP A 302 -25.10 12.06 5.68
N LEU A 303 -24.48 12.98 4.94
CA LEU A 303 -23.95 12.84 3.58
C LEU A 303 -25.01 12.48 2.52
N THR A 304 -26.29 12.71 2.78
CA THR A 304 -27.39 12.31 1.87
C THR A 304 -27.69 13.31 0.75
N ARG A 305 -27.26 14.57 0.89
CA ARG A 305 -27.57 15.65 -0.07
C ARG A 305 -26.60 16.82 0.03
N PHE A 306 -26.54 17.64 -1.02
CA PHE A 306 -25.95 18.97 -0.94
C PHE A 306 -26.84 19.92 -0.14
N ILE A 307 -26.19 20.79 0.65
CA ILE A 307 -26.82 21.87 1.43
C ILE A 307 -26.32 23.26 0.99
N SER A 308 -25.53 23.31 -0.08
CA SER A 308 -25.18 24.51 -0.81
C SER A 308 -25.22 24.22 -2.30
N GLU A 309 -25.31 25.27 -3.11
CA GLU A 309 -24.97 25.14 -4.53
C GLU A 309 -23.48 24.83 -4.70
N PRO A 310 -23.08 24.14 -5.77
CA PRO A 310 -21.67 23.98 -6.12
C PRO A 310 -20.98 25.32 -6.37
N ILE A 311 -19.73 25.41 -5.90
CA ILE A 311 -18.80 26.48 -6.24
C ILE A 311 -17.71 25.92 -7.16
N GLU A 312 -17.28 26.71 -8.13
CA GLU A 312 -16.09 26.43 -8.94
C GLU A 312 -14.84 26.78 -8.12
N LEU A 313 -13.87 25.87 -8.08
CA LEU A 313 -12.60 26.04 -7.36
C LEU A 313 -11.49 26.52 -8.30
N PHE A 314 -11.32 25.81 -9.42
CA PHE A 314 -10.36 26.14 -10.47
C PHE A 314 -10.65 25.34 -11.76
N ARG A 315 -9.93 25.65 -12.82
CA ARG A 315 -10.11 25.12 -14.18
C ARG A 315 -8.89 24.31 -14.64
N ALA A 316 -9.10 23.41 -15.60
CA ALA A 316 -8.02 22.62 -16.21
C ALA A 316 -6.92 23.47 -16.87
N ASP A 317 -7.26 24.67 -17.32
CA ASP A 317 -6.38 25.59 -18.05
C ASP A 317 -5.74 26.68 -17.18
N ASP A 318 -5.96 26.65 -15.87
CA ASP A 318 -5.34 27.58 -14.92
C ASP A 318 -3.81 27.40 -14.81
N PRO A 319 -3.25 26.17 -14.67
CA PRO A 319 -1.81 25.99 -14.64
C PRO A 319 -1.18 26.00 -16.04
N SER A 320 -0.03 26.68 -16.18
CA SER A 320 0.70 26.80 -17.45
C SER A 320 1.23 25.47 -18.01
N TRP A 321 1.48 24.50 -17.13
CA TRP A 321 1.99 23.18 -17.48
C TRP A 321 0.91 22.24 -18.02
N SER A 322 -0.38 22.49 -17.77
CA SER A 322 -1.47 21.66 -18.31
C SER A 322 -1.49 21.70 -19.84
N LYS A 323 -1.75 20.53 -20.44
CA LYS A 323 -1.84 20.32 -21.89
C LYS A 323 -3.17 19.67 -22.30
N SER A 324 -4.12 19.59 -21.36
CA SER A 324 -5.44 19.00 -21.56
C SER A 324 -6.53 19.92 -21.00
N GLN A 325 -7.76 19.69 -21.46
CA GLN A 325 -8.95 20.33 -20.91
C GLN A 325 -9.59 19.50 -19.79
N VAL A 326 -8.96 18.39 -19.40
CA VAL A 326 -9.46 17.46 -18.40
C VAL A 326 -9.04 17.90 -16.99
N THR A 327 -9.95 17.74 -16.05
CA THR A 327 -9.68 17.71 -14.61
C THR A 327 -10.22 16.38 -14.07
N ASP A 328 -9.43 15.60 -13.35
CA ASP A 328 -9.81 14.29 -12.81
C ASP A 328 -9.25 14.08 -11.39
N GLY A 329 -9.75 13.06 -10.68
CA GLY A 329 -9.10 12.41 -9.54
C GLY A 329 -8.62 13.36 -8.45
N CYS A 330 -9.54 14.09 -7.83
CA CYS A 330 -9.23 15.06 -6.79
C CYS A 330 -9.10 14.40 -5.41
N TRP A 331 -8.07 14.76 -4.65
CA TRP A 331 -7.89 14.29 -3.28
C TRP A 331 -7.34 15.41 -2.39
N MET A 332 -8.00 15.64 -1.25
CA MET A 332 -7.68 16.74 -0.33
C MET A 332 -6.61 16.33 0.69
N TYR A 333 -5.65 17.22 0.95
CA TYR A 333 -4.61 17.01 1.95
C TYR A 333 -4.35 18.26 2.77
N LYS A 334 -4.48 18.15 4.10
CA LYS A 334 -4.18 19.23 5.05
C LYS A 334 -2.76 19.06 5.57
N CYS A 335 -1.88 20.00 5.25
CA CYS A 335 -0.50 20.00 5.76
C CYS A 335 -0.47 20.26 7.27
N SER A 336 0.56 19.75 7.94
CA SER A 336 0.83 20.00 9.36
C SER A 336 1.04 21.48 9.69
N THR A 337 1.47 22.26 8.69
CA THR A 337 1.66 23.72 8.75
C THR A 337 0.35 24.51 8.59
N GLY A 338 -0.75 23.86 8.20
CA GLY A 338 -2.09 24.44 8.09
C GLY A 338 -2.54 24.77 6.66
N GLU A 339 -1.68 24.66 5.66
CA GLU A 339 -2.01 24.77 4.24
C GLU A 339 -2.97 23.65 3.83
N LEU A 340 -3.93 23.99 2.97
CA LEU A 340 -4.82 23.03 2.34
C LEU A 340 -4.40 22.83 0.89
N LEU A 341 -4.06 21.59 0.57
CA LEU A 341 -3.71 21.13 -0.77
C LEU A 341 -4.83 20.30 -1.35
N MET A 342 -4.91 20.30 -2.68
CA MET A 342 -5.64 19.33 -3.46
C MET A 342 -4.67 18.73 -4.47
N ILE A 343 -4.51 17.41 -4.47
CA ILE A 343 -3.91 16.74 -5.62
C ILE A 343 -5.01 16.44 -6.63
N TRP A 344 -4.69 16.57 -7.91
CA TRP A 344 -5.65 16.33 -8.99
C TRP A 344 -4.89 15.95 -10.26
N SER A 345 -5.60 15.36 -11.21
CA SER A 345 -5.01 14.84 -12.44
C SER A 345 -5.48 15.53 -13.70
N THR A 346 -4.55 15.63 -14.64
CA THR A 346 -4.75 16.08 -16.02
C THR A 346 -3.60 15.55 -16.87
N SER A 347 -3.30 16.14 -18.02
CA SER A 347 -2.12 15.77 -18.81
C SER A 347 -1.11 16.91 -18.93
N ASP A 348 0.16 16.55 -18.79
CA ASP A 348 1.30 17.41 -19.13
C ASP A 348 1.83 17.06 -20.54
N SER A 349 3.06 17.46 -20.88
CA SER A 349 3.67 17.11 -22.16
C SER A 349 4.12 15.64 -22.29
N HIS A 350 4.07 14.86 -21.21
CA HIS A 350 4.56 13.48 -21.14
C HIS A 350 3.45 12.45 -20.98
N GLY A 351 2.24 12.87 -20.60
CA GLY A 351 1.08 11.99 -20.47
C GLY A 351 0.18 12.41 -19.32
N TYR A 352 -0.50 11.44 -18.73
CA TYR A 352 -1.33 11.67 -17.55
C TYR A 352 -0.41 11.98 -16.35
N CYS A 353 -0.82 12.94 -15.51
CA CYS A 353 0.01 13.48 -14.43
C CYS A 353 -0.83 13.83 -13.18
N VAL A 354 -0.15 14.14 -12.07
CA VAL A 354 -0.77 14.61 -10.82
C VAL A 354 -0.13 15.95 -10.43
N GLY A 355 -0.95 17.01 -10.38
CA GLY A 355 -0.56 18.33 -9.92
C GLY A 355 -0.97 18.59 -8.47
N ILE A 356 -0.46 19.69 -7.90
CA ILE A 356 -0.87 20.20 -6.59
C ILE A 356 -1.52 21.57 -6.79
N ALA A 357 -2.74 21.72 -6.31
CA ALA A 357 -3.39 23.01 -6.11
C ALA A 357 -3.38 23.39 -4.62
N ARG A 358 -3.28 24.68 -4.32
CA ARG A 358 -3.18 25.25 -2.98
C ARG A 358 -4.27 26.28 -2.75
N SER A 359 -4.93 26.18 -1.61
CA SER A 359 -5.77 27.27 -1.11
C SER A 359 -4.93 28.36 -0.43
N ASP A 360 -5.16 29.61 -0.82
CA ASP A 360 -4.47 30.80 -0.30
C ASP A 360 -4.79 31.13 1.17
N ASN A 361 -5.89 30.60 1.70
CA ASN A 361 -6.34 30.85 3.07
C ASN A 361 -6.39 29.56 3.91
N GLY A 362 -5.94 28.44 3.34
CA GLY A 362 -5.97 27.13 3.99
C GLY A 362 -7.37 26.51 4.12
N ARG A 363 -8.40 27.10 3.52
CA ARG A 363 -9.80 26.63 3.55
C ARG A 363 -10.31 26.35 2.14
N LEU A 364 -11.36 25.55 2.03
CA LEU A 364 -11.89 25.13 0.73
C LEU A 364 -12.38 26.31 -0.14
N ASP A 365 -12.92 27.35 0.52
CA ASP A 365 -13.44 28.57 -0.10
C ASP A 365 -12.37 29.65 -0.40
N GLY A 366 -11.09 29.30 -0.23
CA GLY A 366 -9.98 30.14 -0.67
C GLY A 366 -9.83 30.19 -2.20
N ASN A 367 -8.94 31.06 -2.66
CA ASN A 367 -8.52 31.03 -4.05
C ASN A 367 -7.51 29.91 -4.26
N TRP A 368 -7.66 29.19 -5.36
CA TRP A 368 -6.78 28.06 -5.69
C TRP A 368 -5.68 28.50 -6.66
N THR A 369 -4.44 28.18 -6.30
CA THR A 369 -3.25 28.38 -7.14
C THR A 369 -2.55 27.05 -7.36
N HIS A 370 -1.71 26.94 -8.39
CA HIS A 370 -1.07 25.68 -8.76
C HIS A 370 0.43 25.74 -8.55
N ASP A 371 0.99 24.64 -8.04
CA ASP A 371 2.43 24.47 -8.04
C ASP A 371 2.95 24.27 -9.46
N GLU A 372 4.10 24.87 -9.75
CA GLU A 372 4.80 24.65 -11.03
C GLU A 372 5.43 23.26 -11.09
N GLN A 373 5.80 22.70 -9.94
CA GLN A 373 6.30 21.33 -9.84
C GLN A 373 5.12 20.38 -9.62
N LEU A 374 4.98 19.42 -10.53
CA LEU A 374 4.01 18.34 -10.42
C LEU A 374 4.36 17.42 -9.23
N LEU A 375 3.35 16.82 -8.61
CA LEU A 375 3.59 15.72 -7.67
C LEU A 375 3.96 14.45 -8.43
N TYR A 376 3.41 14.24 -9.62
CA TYR A 376 3.74 13.09 -10.46
C TYR A 376 3.66 13.44 -11.94
N SER A 377 4.63 12.97 -12.72
CA SER A 377 4.56 12.88 -14.17
C SER A 377 5.31 11.65 -14.64
N LYS A 378 4.93 11.10 -15.79
CA LYS A 378 5.67 10.02 -16.46
C LYS A 378 7.16 10.36 -16.60
N SER A 379 7.53 11.61 -16.81
CA SER A 379 8.94 12.01 -16.94
C SER A 379 9.79 11.75 -15.69
N MET A 380 9.17 11.51 -14.53
CA MET A 380 9.87 11.21 -13.28
C MET A 380 10.26 9.72 -13.16
N THR A 381 9.50 8.82 -13.79
CA THR A 381 9.78 7.37 -13.77
C THR A 381 10.27 6.83 -15.11
N GLU A 382 9.98 7.54 -16.20
CA GLU A 382 10.10 7.10 -17.59
C GLU A 382 9.28 5.85 -17.97
N GLU A 383 8.63 5.19 -17.00
CA GLU A 383 7.98 3.88 -17.16
C GLU A 383 6.46 3.92 -16.98
N TYR A 384 5.99 4.63 -15.96
CA TYR A 384 4.59 4.62 -15.55
C TYR A 384 3.90 5.88 -16.10
N ASP A 385 2.86 5.69 -16.91
CA ASP A 385 2.05 6.75 -17.52
C ASP A 385 0.68 6.73 -16.85
N GLY A 386 0.51 7.50 -15.77
CA GLY A 386 -0.57 7.29 -14.81
C GLY A 386 -0.96 8.54 -14.04
N GLY A 387 -2.04 8.43 -13.28
CA GLY A 387 -2.62 9.53 -12.53
C GLY A 387 -3.88 9.07 -11.80
N HIS A 388 -4.81 9.99 -11.60
CA HIS A 388 -5.94 9.84 -10.67
C HIS A 388 -5.39 9.54 -9.27
N GLY A 389 -4.66 10.52 -8.75
CA GLY A 389 -3.88 10.39 -7.53
C GLY A 389 -4.73 10.49 -6.27
N MET A 390 -4.51 9.56 -5.35
CA MET A 390 -5.05 9.62 -3.99
C MET A 390 -3.91 9.45 -2.97
N ILE A 391 -4.13 9.75 -1.70
CA ILE A 391 -3.11 9.60 -0.65
C ILE A 391 -3.57 8.68 0.46
N PHE A 392 -2.73 7.71 0.83
CA PHE A 392 -2.95 6.88 2.02
C PHE A 392 -1.67 6.69 2.84
N LYS A 393 -1.84 6.19 4.06
CA LYS A 393 -0.73 5.79 4.92
C LYS A 393 -0.69 4.27 5.05
N SER A 394 0.50 3.71 4.97
CA SER A 394 0.73 2.29 5.21
C SER A 394 0.63 1.94 6.69
N ILE A 395 0.70 0.64 7.01
CA ILE A 395 0.76 0.12 8.38
C ILE A 395 1.96 0.70 9.16
N SER A 396 3.07 1.03 8.48
CA SER A 396 4.24 1.67 9.12
C SER A 396 4.08 3.18 9.30
N GLY A 397 3.03 3.77 8.73
CA GLY A 397 2.78 5.21 8.73
C GLY A 397 3.44 5.97 7.56
N LYS A 398 4.16 5.27 6.68
CA LYS A 398 4.71 5.86 5.45
C LYS A 398 3.57 6.25 4.50
N MET A 399 3.69 7.41 3.87
CA MET A 399 2.65 7.97 3.01
C MET A 399 2.92 7.59 1.55
N TYR A 400 1.86 7.24 0.85
CA TYR A 400 1.94 6.87 -0.57
C TYR A 400 0.88 7.61 -1.36
N LEU A 401 1.29 8.06 -2.55
CA LEU A 401 0.40 8.43 -3.64
C LEU A 401 0.02 7.15 -4.39
N SER A 402 -1.26 6.78 -4.45
CA SER A 402 -1.73 5.72 -5.33
C SER A 402 -2.17 6.32 -6.66
N ILE A 403 -1.74 5.72 -7.75
CA ILE A 403 -2.20 6.01 -9.11
C ILE A 403 -2.48 4.69 -9.83
N HIS A 404 -3.19 4.72 -10.95
CA HIS A 404 -3.16 3.59 -11.89
C HIS A 404 -2.15 3.86 -13.01
N SER A 405 -1.56 2.80 -13.56
CA SER A 405 -0.70 2.86 -14.74
C SER A 405 -0.74 1.55 -15.52
N PRO A 406 -0.75 1.56 -16.86
CA PRO A 406 -0.79 2.74 -17.73
C PRO A 406 -2.18 3.41 -17.76
N ASN A 407 -2.26 4.63 -18.29
CA ASN A 407 -3.52 5.33 -18.54
C ASN A 407 -4.29 4.74 -19.74
N SER A 408 -3.66 3.89 -20.54
CA SER A 408 -4.34 3.10 -21.58
C SER A 408 -3.78 1.70 -21.66
N SER A 409 -4.64 0.69 -21.53
CA SER A 409 -4.33 -0.72 -21.79
C SER A 409 -3.81 -1.00 -23.21
N SER A 410 -3.94 -0.04 -24.15
CA SER A 410 -3.32 -0.14 -25.48
C SER A 410 -1.79 -0.23 -25.45
N GLN A 411 -1.16 0.04 -24.30
CA GLN A 411 0.30 -0.05 -24.11
C GLN A 411 0.79 -1.46 -23.75
N GLY A 412 -0.06 -2.50 -23.81
CA GLY A 412 0.36 -3.90 -23.64
C GLY A 412 0.60 -4.33 -22.18
N ARG A 413 0.28 -3.46 -21.22
CA ARG A 413 0.13 -3.77 -19.80
C ARG A 413 -1.30 -3.45 -19.37
N GLU A 414 -1.82 -4.24 -18.44
CA GLU A 414 -3.11 -3.96 -17.81
C GLU A 414 -2.97 -2.75 -16.89
N GLU A 415 -4.04 -1.95 -16.73
CA GLU A 415 -4.06 -0.87 -15.76
C GLU A 415 -3.88 -1.45 -14.35
N THR A 416 -2.81 -1.07 -13.66
CA THR A 416 -2.42 -1.63 -12.38
C THR A 416 -2.16 -0.51 -11.38
N PRO A 417 -2.54 -0.67 -10.10
CA PRO A 417 -2.19 0.29 -9.06
C PRO A 417 -0.68 0.37 -8.86
N VAL A 418 -0.18 1.60 -8.80
CA VAL A 418 1.20 1.95 -8.53
C VAL A 418 1.21 2.91 -7.35
N PHE A 419 2.00 2.59 -6.33
CA PHE A 419 2.08 3.36 -5.09
C PHE A 419 3.44 4.05 -5.02
N ILE A 420 3.44 5.37 -4.92
CA ILE A 420 4.64 6.19 -4.92
C ILE A 420 4.84 6.77 -3.54
N ALA A 421 5.97 6.49 -2.92
CA ALA A 421 6.36 7.02 -1.64
C ALA A 421 6.41 8.54 -1.70
N ILE A 422 5.63 9.19 -0.85
CA ILE A 422 5.60 10.65 -0.72
C ILE A 422 5.75 11.04 0.74
N ARG A 423 6.13 12.29 0.98
CA ARG A 423 6.16 12.89 2.31
C ARG A 423 5.72 14.34 2.24
N GLU A 424 5.30 14.84 3.39
CA GLU A 424 5.13 16.27 3.56
C GLU A 424 6.49 16.92 3.83
N GLU A 425 6.79 17.98 3.10
CA GLU A 425 7.98 18.80 3.28
C GLU A 425 7.64 20.27 3.10
N ASN A 426 7.95 21.11 4.09
CA ASN A 426 7.79 22.56 4.00
C ASN A 426 6.40 23.03 3.50
N GLY A 427 5.33 22.40 3.99
CA GLY A 427 3.95 22.73 3.59
C GLY A 427 3.57 22.25 2.18
N THR A 428 4.31 21.29 1.61
CA THR A 428 3.98 20.64 0.33
C THR A 428 4.11 19.12 0.40
N LEU A 429 3.68 18.44 -0.66
CA LEU A 429 3.94 17.02 -0.89
C LEU A 429 5.08 16.87 -1.90
N VAL A 430 6.03 16.00 -1.59
CA VAL A 430 7.15 15.62 -2.46
C VAL A 430 7.33 14.12 -2.43
N TRP A 431 8.10 13.58 -3.37
CA TRP A 431 8.51 12.19 -3.31
C TRP A 431 9.43 11.95 -2.11
N ASP A 432 9.28 10.76 -1.52
CA ASP A 432 10.11 10.27 -0.43
C ASP A 432 11.14 9.29 -1.03
N GLU A 433 12.24 9.87 -1.55
CA GLU A 433 13.34 9.19 -2.26
C GLU A 433 14.34 8.48 -1.35
#